data_AF-A0A536ZJM5-F1
#
_entry.id   AF-A0A536ZJM5-F1
#
_cell.length_a   1.000
_cell.length_b   1.000
_cell.length_c   1.000
_cell.angle_alpha   90.00
_cell.angle_beta   90.00
_cell.angle_gamma   90.00
#
_symmetry.space_group_name_H-M   'P 1'
#
loop_
_entity.id
_entity.type
_entity.pdbx_description
1 polymer ?
#
loop_
_entity_poly.entity_id
_entity_poly.type
_entity_poly.pdbx_seq_one_letter_code
_entity_poly.pdbx_strand_id
1 'polypeptide(L)'
;MADTIFTRALAQAAAAQGSSQALAYQLHVPENTLLRWMSGRAQMPLAAFRRVIELLVEHEQSGAQPQALAPAEKLDFNIGEVFARCARCGGTQFAPAVAGTALRMTSALLCGSCTFSVKHGELLNQLASQAIQHSRAMLALRKRPKAPPQPSAKVIRLGRR
;
A
#
# COMPACT_ATOMS: atom_id res chain seq x y z
N MET A 1 4.97 -16.48 4.42
CA MET A 1 3.69 -15.76 4.43
C MET A 1 3.93 -14.38 3.85
N ALA A 2 3.06 -13.87 2.97
CA ALA A 2 3.25 -12.55 2.37
C ALA A 2 2.90 -11.48 3.41
N ASP A 3 3.90 -11.11 4.20
CA ASP A 3 3.78 -10.10 5.23
C ASP A 3 3.80 -8.72 4.55
N THR A 4 2.61 -8.15 4.38
CA THR A 4 2.41 -6.87 3.71
C THR A 4 1.71 -5.90 4.64
N ILE A 5 1.80 -4.60 4.34
CA ILE A 5 1.09 -3.55 5.10
C ILE A 5 -0.42 -3.87 5.18
N PHE A 6 -0.99 -4.45 4.13
CA PHE A 6 -2.39 -4.85 4.08
C PHE A 6 -2.72 -5.97 5.07
N THR A 7 -1.90 -7.03 5.13
CA THR A 7 -2.12 -8.16 6.03
C THR A 7 -1.92 -7.75 7.48
N ARG A 8 -0.94 -6.87 7.76
CA ARG A 8 -0.71 -6.29 9.10
C ARG A 8 -1.86 -5.39 9.55
N ALA A 9 -2.33 -4.48 8.70
CA ALA A 9 -3.44 -3.59 9.03
C ALA A 9 -4.74 -4.36 9.30
N LEU A 10 -5.04 -5.40 8.52
CA LEU A 10 -6.18 -6.27 8.76
C LEU A 10 -6.06 -7.06 10.08
N ALA A 11 -4.86 -7.56 10.40
CA ALA A 11 -4.62 -8.25 11.67
C ALA A 11 -4.79 -7.30 12.87
N GLN A 12 -4.30 -6.06 12.77
CA GLN A 12 -4.50 -5.05 13.81
C GLN A 12 -5.97 -4.66 13.94
N ALA A 13 -6.67 -4.47 12.83
CA ALA A 13 -8.09 -4.12 12.86
C ALA A 13 -8.97 -5.26 13.40
N ALA A 14 -8.63 -6.51 13.10
CA ALA A 14 -9.32 -7.68 13.64
C ALA A 14 -9.09 -7.81 15.15
N ALA A 15 -7.86 -7.55 15.61
CA ALA A 15 -7.55 -7.51 17.04
C ALA A 15 -8.29 -6.37 17.76
N ALA A 16 -8.34 -5.18 17.16
CA ALA A 16 -9.07 -4.02 17.68
C ALA A 16 -10.58 -4.27 17.79
N GLN A 17 -11.17 -4.99 16.83
CA GLN A 17 -12.59 -5.38 16.85
C GLN A 17 -12.87 -6.67 17.64
N GLY A 18 -11.85 -7.31 18.20
CA GLY A 18 -11.96 -8.55 18.98
C GLY A 18 -12.14 -9.84 18.16
N SER A 19 -12.44 -9.76 16.86
CA SER A 19 -12.49 -10.93 15.96
C SER A 19 -12.41 -10.55 14.47
N SER A 20 -11.98 -11.48 13.63
CA SER A 20 -12.07 -11.35 12.16
C SER A 20 -13.51 -11.24 11.66
N GLN A 21 -14.45 -11.92 12.32
CA GLN A 21 -15.86 -11.92 11.95
C GLN A 21 -16.50 -10.54 12.18
N ALA A 22 -16.18 -9.88 13.31
CA ALA A 22 -16.64 -8.51 13.58
C ALA A 22 -16.08 -7.50 12.57
N LEU A 23 -14.81 -7.64 12.20
CA LEU A 23 -14.20 -6.81 11.16
C LEU A 23 -14.87 -7.03 9.78
N ALA A 24 -15.15 -8.28 9.42
CA ALA A 24 -15.84 -8.61 8.17
C ALA A 24 -17.25 -7.98 8.11
N TYR A 25 -17.98 -8.00 9.24
CA TYR A 25 -19.28 -7.34 9.36
C TYR A 25 -19.18 -5.82 9.16
N GLN A 26 -18.22 -5.16 9.81
CA GLN A 26 -18.02 -3.71 9.66
C GLN A 26 -17.56 -3.28 8.26
N LEU A 27 -16.81 -4.14 7.58
CA LEU A 27 -16.37 -3.90 6.21
C LEU A 27 -17.41 -4.32 5.17
N HIS A 28 -18.56 -4.85 5.59
CA HIS A 28 -19.62 -5.39 4.72
C HIS A 28 -19.09 -6.41 3.70
N VAL A 29 -18.21 -7.30 4.13
CA VAL A 29 -17.62 -8.35 3.29
C VAL A 29 -17.78 -9.73 3.92
N PRO A 30 -17.87 -10.80 3.11
CA PRO A 30 -17.85 -12.16 3.63
C PRO A 30 -16.55 -12.47 4.38
N GLU A 31 -16.64 -13.17 5.51
CA GLU A 31 -15.48 -13.54 6.33
C GLU A 31 -14.44 -14.34 5.54
N ASN A 32 -14.87 -15.26 4.68
CA ASN A 32 -13.99 -16.02 3.79
C ASN A 32 -13.15 -15.13 2.85
N THR A 33 -13.70 -13.99 2.43
CA THR A 33 -12.98 -13.01 1.61
C THR A 33 -11.95 -12.26 2.44
N LEU A 34 -12.31 -11.87 3.66
CA LEU A 34 -11.39 -11.24 4.61
C LEU A 34 -10.19 -12.16 4.94
N LEU A 35 -10.44 -13.44 5.22
CA LEU A 35 -9.38 -14.43 5.50
C LEU A 35 -8.45 -14.64 4.30
N ARG A 36 -8.97 -14.57 3.07
CA ARG A 36 -8.15 -14.61 1.85
C ARG A 36 -7.29 -13.35 1.70
N TRP A 37 -7.79 -12.18 2.10
CA TRP A 37 -6.99 -10.95 2.15
C TRP A 37 -5.92 -11.01 3.22
N MET A 38 -6.26 -11.46 4.44
CA MET A 38 -5.33 -11.61 5.57
C MET A 38 -4.20 -12.61 5.29
N SER A 39 -4.49 -13.66 4.52
CA SER A 39 -3.48 -14.66 4.12
C SER A 39 -2.65 -14.23 2.89
N GLY A 40 -2.91 -13.06 2.32
CA GLY A 40 -2.28 -12.58 1.09
C GLY A 40 -2.65 -13.37 -0.16
N ARG A 41 -3.67 -14.25 -0.07
CA ARG A 41 -4.15 -15.09 -1.18
C ARG A 41 -5.10 -14.36 -2.13
N ALA A 42 -5.55 -13.16 -1.75
CA ALA A 42 -6.36 -12.30 -2.59
C ALA A 42 -5.96 -10.84 -2.39
N GLN A 43 -6.05 -10.07 -3.46
CA GLN A 43 -5.82 -8.64 -3.43
C GLN A 43 -7.04 -7.92 -2.85
N MET A 44 -6.79 -7.03 -1.88
CA MET A 44 -7.85 -6.25 -1.25
C MET A 44 -8.17 -4.98 -2.07
N PRO A 45 -9.45 -4.64 -2.27
CA PRO A 45 -9.85 -3.37 -2.87
C PRO A 45 -9.42 -2.18 -2.00
N LEU A 46 -9.01 -1.08 -2.65
CA LEU A 46 -8.56 0.12 -1.95
C LEU A 46 -9.63 0.75 -1.05
N ALA A 47 -10.90 0.68 -1.44
CA ALA A 47 -12.01 1.18 -0.64
C ALA A 47 -12.12 0.44 0.71
N ALA A 48 -11.93 -0.89 0.70
CA ALA A 48 -11.91 -1.70 1.91
C ALA A 48 -10.70 -1.36 2.78
N PHE A 49 -9.52 -1.19 2.17
CA PHE A 49 -8.33 -0.77 2.90
C PHE A 49 -8.51 0.59 3.58
N ARG A 50 -9.06 1.57 2.85
CA ARG A 50 -9.35 2.89 3.41
C ARG A 50 -10.28 2.79 4.63
N ARG A 51 -11.33 1.97 4.55
CA ARG A 51 -12.24 1.76 5.68
C ARG A 51 -11.55 1.10 6.87
N VAL A 52 -10.64 0.16 6.65
CA VAL A 52 -9.82 -0.44 7.72
C VAL A 52 -9.00 0.61 8.45
N ILE A 53 -8.39 1.55 7.71
CA ILE A 53 -7.63 2.65 8.32
C ILE A 53 -8.55 3.58 9.12
N GLU A 54 -9.72 3.92 8.59
CA GLU A 54 -10.72 4.71 9.32
C GLU A 54 -11.13 4.04 10.64
N LEU A 55 -11.43 2.74 10.61
CA LEU A 55 -11.79 1.95 11.80
C LEU A 55 -10.67 1.92 12.85
N LEU A 56 -9.41 1.81 12.42
CA LEU A 56 -8.27 1.87 13.32
C LEU A 56 -8.13 3.26 13.97
N VAL A 57 -8.35 4.33 13.19
CA VAL A 57 -8.34 5.71 13.70
C VAL A 57 -9.50 5.93 14.69
N GLU A 58 -10.70 5.44 14.38
CA GLU A 58 -11.86 5.49 15.28
C GLU A 58 -11.56 4.75 16.61
N HIS A 59 -10.93 3.58 16.53
CA HIS A 59 -10.54 2.79 17.71
C HIS A 59 -9.46 3.48 18.57
N GLU A 60 -8.48 4.14 17.93
CA GLU A 60 -7.48 4.96 18.64
C GLU A 60 -8.12 6.17 19.34
N GLN A 61 -9.12 6.80 18.72
CA GLN A 61 -9.84 7.94 19.31
C GLN A 61 -10.74 7.55 20.49
N SER A 62 -11.28 6.33 20.49
CA SER A 62 -12.06 5.79 21.62
C SER A 62 -11.21 5.38 22.84
N GLY A 63 -9.89 5.64 22.84
CA GLY A 63 -9.03 5.48 24.01
C GLY A 63 -8.33 4.12 24.13
N ALA A 64 -8.32 3.32 23.07
CA ALA A 64 -7.56 2.07 23.05
C ALA A 64 -6.04 2.33 23.08
N GLN A 65 -5.31 1.56 23.91
CA GLN A 65 -3.86 1.66 24.03
C GLN A 65 -3.18 1.26 22.71
N PRO A 66 -2.22 2.06 22.23
CA PRO A 66 -1.53 1.74 21.00
C PRO A 66 -0.52 0.61 21.23
N GLN A 67 -0.37 -0.29 20.25
CA GLN A 67 0.63 -1.35 20.33
C GLN A 67 2.03 -0.72 20.32
N ALA A 68 2.78 -0.94 21.40
CA ALA A 68 4.15 -0.45 21.55
C ALA A 68 5.05 -1.06 20.48
N LEU A 69 5.56 -0.23 19.57
CA LEU A 69 6.72 -0.58 18.74
C LEU A 69 7.97 -0.46 19.61
N ALA A 70 8.83 -1.48 19.57
CA ALA A 70 10.14 -1.47 20.21
C ALA A 70 10.96 -0.24 19.75
N PRO A 71 11.78 0.35 20.64
CA PRO A 71 12.37 1.66 20.41
C PRO A 71 13.51 1.64 19.38
N ALA A 72 13.52 2.68 18.54
CA ALA A 72 14.68 3.19 17.79
C ALA A 72 15.20 2.39 16.58
N GLU A 73 14.40 1.50 15.98
CA GLU A 73 14.75 0.95 14.67
C GLU A 73 14.29 1.88 13.54
N LYS A 74 15.18 2.10 12.57
CA LYS A 74 14.86 2.79 11.34
C LYS A 74 13.75 2.02 10.63
N LEU A 75 12.71 2.73 10.24
CA LEU A 75 11.51 2.21 9.60
C LEU A 75 11.62 2.43 8.10
N ASP A 76 11.49 1.35 7.35
CA ASP A 76 11.26 1.38 5.92
C ASP A 76 9.77 1.11 5.66
N PHE A 77 9.14 1.98 4.85
CA PHE A 77 7.74 1.82 4.46
C PHE A 77 7.67 1.46 2.97
N ASN A 78 7.07 0.33 2.61
CA ASN A 78 7.01 -0.12 1.22
C ASN A 78 5.66 -0.78 0.84
N ILE A 79 5.23 -0.56 -0.39
CA ILE A 79 4.08 -1.25 -1.02
C ILE A 79 4.61 -2.02 -2.24
N GLY A 80 4.79 -3.33 -2.08
CA GLY A 80 5.47 -4.16 -3.08
C GLY A 80 6.92 -3.70 -3.25
N GLU A 81 7.27 -3.27 -4.47
CA GLU A 81 8.60 -2.77 -4.84
C GLU A 81 8.73 -1.24 -4.70
N VAL A 82 7.64 -0.54 -4.33
CA VAL A 82 7.66 0.91 -4.16
C VAL A 82 7.97 1.24 -2.70
N PHE A 83 9.06 1.96 -2.48
CA PHE A 83 9.48 2.45 -1.17
C PHE A 83 9.04 3.88 -0.96
N ALA A 84 8.66 4.22 0.27
CA ALA A 84 8.42 5.60 0.67
C ALA A 84 9.72 6.38 0.52
N ARG A 85 9.63 7.55 -0.09
CA ARG A 85 10.77 8.42 -0.33
C ARG A 85 10.52 9.76 0.33
N CYS A 86 11.52 10.27 1.02
CA CYS A 86 11.48 11.61 1.55
C CYS A 86 11.37 12.62 0.39
N ALA A 87 10.38 13.51 0.45
CA ALA A 87 10.17 14.54 -0.57
C ALA A 87 11.37 15.49 -0.74
N ARG A 88 12.26 15.58 0.26
CA ARG A 88 13.42 16.50 0.25
C ARG A 88 14.70 15.86 -0.27
N CYS A 89 15.02 14.64 0.16
CA CYS A 89 16.31 13.99 -0.17
C CYS A 89 16.18 12.63 -0.86
N GLY A 90 14.97 12.10 -1.03
CA GLY A 90 14.73 10.78 -1.62
C GLY A 90 15.11 9.58 -0.73
N GLY A 91 15.57 9.82 0.50
CA GLY A 91 15.88 8.75 1.46
C GLY A 91 14.65 7.91 1.82
N THR A 92 14.87 6.61 2.04
CA THR A 92 13.79 5.63 2.31
C THR A 92 13.63 5.27 3.77
N GLN A 93 14.64 5.60 4.59
CA GLN A 93 14.67 5.31 6.01
C GLN A 93 14.04 6.46 6.80
N PHE A 94 13.13 6.14 7.70
CA PHE A 94 12.49 7.09 8.61
C PHE A 94 12.62 6.62 10.05
N ALA A 95 12.58 7.55 11.00
CA ALA A 95 12.56 7.26 12.42
C ALA A 95 11.45 8.07 13.07
N PRO A 96 10.78 7.58 14.13
CA PRO A 96 9.83 8.39 14.89
C PRO A 96 10.55 9.58 15.51
N ALA A 97 9.92 10.77 15.46
CA ALA A 97 10.48 11.97 16.08
C ALA A 97 10.58 11.86 17.61
N VAL A 98 9.74 11.01 18.22
CA VAL A 98 9.74 10.71 19.66
C VAL A 98 9.96 9.21 19.85
N ALA A 99 11.14 8.85 20.35
CA ALA A 99 11.48 7.45 20.63
C ALA A 99 10.54 6.84 21.69
N GLY A 100 10.13 5.58 21.50
CA GLY A 100 9.30 4.84 22.45
C GLY A 100 7.81 5.17 22.42
N THR A 101 7.35 6.07 21.55
CA THR A 101 5.92 6.27 21.31
C THR A 101 5.44 5.39 20.18
N ALA A 102 4.28 4.76 20.38
CA ALA A 102 3.63 4.00 19.32
C ALA A 102 3.28 4.91 18.13
N LEU A 103 3.48 4.38 16.92
CA LEU A 103 3.31 5.12 15.67
C LEU A 103 1.85 5.28 15.30
N ARG A 104 1.28 6.43 15.67
CA ARG A 104 -0.04 6.86 15.21
C ARG A 104 0.04 7.42 13.81
N MET A 105 -1.09 7.55 13.13
CA MET A 105 -1.16 8.23 11.83
C MET A 105 -0.79 9.72 11.92
N THR A 106 -0.96 10.33 13.09
CA THR A 106 -0.59 11.72 13.37
C THR A 106 0.86 11.87 13.85
N SER A 107 1.55 10.77 14.14
CA SER A 107 2.92 10.81 14.63
C SER A 107 3.85 11.41 13.57
N ALA A 108 4.75 12.28 14.02
CA ALA A 108 5.81 12.81 13.19
C ALA A 108 6.93 11.78 13.01
N LEU A 109 7.33 11.58 11.76
CA LEU A 109 8.47 10.81 11.32
C LEU A 109 9.56 11.75 10.82
N LEU A 110 10.80 11.50 11.20
CA LEU A 110 11.97 12.18 10.69
C LEU A 110 12.64 11.31 9.64
N CYS A 111 13.01 11.89 8.51
CA CYS A 111 13.87 11.19 7.55
C CYS A 111 15.24 10.92 8.18
N GLY A 112 15.71 9.68 8.11
CA GLY A 112 17.01 9.26 8.64
C GLY A 112 18.22 9.88 7.92
N SER A 113 18.02 10.50 6.76
CA SER A 113 19.10 11.13 5.97
C SER A 113 19.12 12.66 6.06
N CYS A 114 17.97 13.32 6.10
CA CYS A 114 17.89 14.79 6.05
C CYS A 114 17.07 15.43 7.18
N THR A 115 16.65 14.61 8.16
CA THR A 115 15.84 15.00 9.34
C THR A 115 14.54 15.74 9.03
N PHE A 116 14.10 15.72 7.77
CA PHE A 116 12.82 16.30 7.37
C PHE A 116 11.66 15.60 8.08
N SER A 117 10.78 16.40 8.69
CA SER A 117 9.62 15.92 9.43
C SER A 117 8.42 15.74 8.50
N VAL A 118 7.83 14.55 8.52
CA VAL A 118 6.63 14.19 7.77
C VAL A 118 5.68 13.45 8.69
N LYS A 119 4.37 13.69 8.57
CA LYS A 119 3.39 12.92 9.33
C LYS A 119 3.29 11.51 8.77
N HIS A 120 3.19 10.51 9.63
CA HIS A 120 3.12 9.10 9.24
C HIS A 120 1.99 8.82 8.24
N GLY A 121 0.77 9.33 8.50
CA GLY A 121 -0.35 9.19 7.58
C GLY A 121 -0.13 9.87 6.22
N GLU A 122 0.57 10.99 6.19
CA GLU A 122 0.91 11.69 4.93
C GLU A 122 1.92 10.88 4.11
N LEU A 123 2.93 10.32 4.77
CA LEU A 123 3.92 9.45 4.14
C LEU A 123 3.27 8.21 3.51
N LEU A 124 2.34 7.58 4.23
CA LEU A 124 1.60 6.42 3.71
C LEU A 124 0.69 6.79 2.53
N ASN A 125 0.06 7.97 2.56
CA ASN A 125 -0.79 8.43 1.47
C ASN A 125 0.03 8.75 0.19
N GLN A 126 1.21 9.34 0.36
CA GLN A 126 2.17 9.56 -0.73
C GLN A 126 2.64 8.22 -1.32
N LEU A 127 3.00 7.27 -0.45
CA LEU A 127 3.42 5.92 -0.87
C LEU A 127 2.32 5.19 -1.64
N ALA A 128 1.07 5.25 -1.16
CA ALA A 128 -0.08 4.66 -1.85
C ALA A 128 -0.29 5.28 -3.24
N SER A 129 -0.19 6.61 -3.33
CA SER A 129 -0.30 7.33 -4.61
C SER A 129 0.79 6.91 -5.60
N GLN A 130 2.03 6.77 -5.13
CA GLN A 130 3.16 6.31 -5.93
C GLN A 130 2.99 4.85 -6.40
N ALA A 131 2.52 3.96 -5.53
CA ALA A 131 2.26 2.57 -5.88
C ALA A 131 1.15 2.43 -6.95
N ILE A 132 0.11 3.27 -6.88
CA ILE A 132 -0.95 3.31 -7.89
C ILE A 132 -0.40 3.80 -9.23
N GLN A 133 0.39 4.88 -9.23
CA GLN A 133 1.01 5.38 -10.46
C GLN A 133 1.95 4.33 -11.08
N HIS A 134 2.76 3.65 -10.26
CA HIS A 134 3.65 2.60 -10.70
C HIS A 134 2.89 1.41 -11.31
N SER A 135 1.83 0.93 -10.64
CA SER A 135 1.00 -0.16 -11.18
C SER A 135 0.28 0.21 -12.48
N ARG A 136 -0.23 1.44 -12.59
CA ARG A 136 -0.84 1.96 -13.83
C ARG A 136 0.19 2.04 -14.96
N ALA A 137 1.40 2.52 -14.69
CA ALA A 137 2.48 2.57 -15.68
C ALA A 137 2.85 1.17 -16.18
N MET A 138 2.98 0.20 -15.27
CA MET A 138 3.28 -1.19 -15.61
C MET A 138 2.15 -1.85 -16.43
N LEU A 139 0.88 -1.53 -16.13
CA LEU A 139 -0.25 -2.01 -16.92
C LEU A 139 -0.32 -1.34 -18.31
N ALA A 140 0.05 -0.05 -18.42
CA ALA A 140 0.11 0.66 -19.70
C ALA A 140 1.22 0.08 -20.61
N LEU A 141 2.38 -0.27 -20.05
CA LEU A 141 3.45 -0.99 -20.75
C LEU A 141 2.97 -2.35 -21.31
N ARG A 142 2.12 -3.06 -20.55
CA ARG A 142 1.55 -4.35 -20.97
C ARG A 142 0.41 -4.23 -22.00
N LYS A 143 -0.32 -3.10 -22.02
CA LYS A 143 -1.44 -2.84 -22.93
C LYS A 143 -1.05 -2.24 -24.27
N ARG A 144 0.24 -2.13 -24.59
CA ARG A 144 0.68 -1.64 -25.91
C ARG A 144 0.09 -2.56 -27.01
N PRO A 145 -0.79 -2.05 -27.88
CA PRO A 145 -1.43 -2.90 -28.88
C PRO A 145 -0.37 -3.47 -29.82
N LYS A 146 -0.51 -4.77 -30.14
CA LYS A 146 0.24 -5.44 -31.20
C LYS A 146 0.01 -4.62 -32.48
N ALA A 147 1.08 -4.12 -33.10
CA ALA A 147 0.98 -3.37 -34.35
C ALA A 147 0.12 -4.16 -35.35
N PRO A 148 -0.81 -3.52 -36.08
CA PRO A 148 -1.62 -4.23 -37.08
C PRO A 148 -0.68 -4.87 -38.11
N PRO A 149 -0.99 -6.09 -38.59
CA PRO A 149 -0.19 -6.72 -39.64
C PRO A 149 -0.18 -5.82 -40.87
N GLN A 150 1.03 -5.44 -41.31
CA GLN A 150 1.20 -4.65 -42.53
C GLN A 150 0.59 -5.43 -43.71
N PRO A 151 -0.21 -4.78 -44.59
CA PRO A 151 -0.74 -5.46 -45.76
C PRO A 151 0.42 -5.88 -46.66
N SER A 152 0.50 -7.19 -46.92
CA SER A 152 1.49 -7.78 -47.82
C SER A 152 1.36 -7.14 -49.21
N ALA A 153 2.40 -6.45 -49.64
CA ALA A 153 2.47 -5.87 -50.97
C ALA A 153 2.31 -6.99 -52.02
N LYS A 154 1.19 -6.97 -52.74
CA LYS A 154 0.92 -7.88 -53.85
C LYS A 154 1.85 -7.50 -54.99
N VAL A 155 2.97 -8.21 -55.13
CA VAL A 155 3.89 -8.07 -56.26
C VAL A 155 3.17 -8.54 -57.53
N ILE A 156 2.65 -7.58 -58.30
CA ILE A 156 2.11 -7.84 -59.64
C ILE A 156 3.31 -8.04 -60.56
N ARG A 157 3.60 -9.29 -60.93
CA ARG A 157 4.53 -9.59 -62.02
C ARG A 157 3.80 -9.36 -63.34
N LEU A 158 4.10 -8.26 -64.04
CA LEU A 158 3.77 -8.16 -65.46
C LEU A 158 4.72 -9.05 -66.26
N GLY A 159 4.15 -10.11 -66.85
CA GLY A 159 4.80 -10.94 -67.85
C GLY A 159 5.03 -10.15 -69.14
N ARG A 160 6.24 -10.22 -69.65
CA ARG A 160 6.68 -9.69 -70.95
C ARG A 160 6.37 -10.74 -72.01
N ARG A 161 5.51 -10.42 -72.99
CA ARG A 161 5.54 -10.98 -74.34
C ARG A 161 5.10 -9.91 -75.32
#